data_AF-A0A3D5ARB2-F1
#
_entry.id   AF-A0A3D5ARB2-F1
#
_cell.length_a   1.000
_cell.length_b   1.000
_cell.length_c   1.000
_cell.angle_alpha   90.00
_cell.angle_beta   90.00
_cell.angle_gamma   90.00
#
_symmetry.space_group_name_H-M   'P 1'
#
loop_
_entity.id
_entity.type
_entity.pdbx_description
1 polymer ?
#
loop_
_entity_poly.entity_id
_entity_poly.type
_entity_poly.pdbx_seq_one_letter_code
_entity_poly.pdbx_strand_id
1 'polypeptide(L)'
;MSPSMHSLRATHFAELGAGFGSAECLAVLRAGQASRRRLLLRAISEAAPTKPALDLLSDVAAAAPEVADAALCHPLAGVWMSRWLRRQPDDAPYLSGLTAAAAAQAGIPFTLDILTSDGSILLPGLGNAHGLGRGQATVRGTGDSLVIAGPNAVVEVPAPYRDASPGWQAVRRLSIWDGQVSVDDVDPHRNCFGWPAAPQMPTDKADEFEGHLVAALQLVEAHHPSHAEAMRTALRMVVPLAIPADGNGVSAASRLAFGAVGVGVCAEPEALAELLIHEFQHMKLGGLLDMVDLHISRGSAIHCAPWRADPRPVEALLQGTYAHLAVADYWRMRQRRVGGQTRQPQVEFSYWLAQIGRATATLGACGELTVAGERFIGYMRETIAQWAYEFEPSDIDSGVEDLTDSSAVIWRLRNWQPEPDEPRRLAALYRAGAACPALAAPSLSTGAPSGPAKPSALARMLREHLCEPANPVQGKQSDVSFIRGDHRHSISAYRDDLATDSANDDAWAGLALALRREGEHDAASALIARPELVRAVFREVGGDPVALAVWLSPKATVDRCRS
;
A
#
# COMPACT_ATOMS: atom_id res chain seq x y z
N MET A 1 -13.89 17.28 26.71
CA MET A 1 -13.04 16.07 26.63
C MET A 1 -11.58 16.51 26.50
N SER A 2 -10.67 16.04 27.37
CA SER A 2 -9.26 16.45 27.34
C SER A 2 -8.38 15.45 26.59
N PRO A 3 -7.39 15.88 25.78
CA PRO A 3 -6.40 14.99 25.17
C PRO A 3 -5.42 14.48 26.24
N SER A 4 -4.89 13.28 26.05
CA SER A 4 -3.85 12.68 26.89
C SER A 4 -2.51 12.64 26.15
N MET A 5 -1.39 12.67 26.89
CA MET A 5 -0.09 12.34 26.30
C MET A 5 0.02 10.83 26.10
N HIS A 6 0.47 10.41 24.91
CA HIS A 6 0.64 9.01 24.54
C HIS A 6 2.11 8.70 24.34
N SER A 7 2.54 7.52 24.80
CA SER A 7 3.90 7.04 24.59
C SER A 7 3.85 5.57 24.17
N LEU A 8 4.78 5.20 23.31
CA LEU A 8 4.94 3.82 22.85
C LEU A 8 6.07 3.17 23.65
N ARG A 9 5.80 1.99 24.23
CA ARG A 9 6.84 1.20 24.90
C ARG A 9 7.85 0.70 23.87
N ALA A 10 9.09 0.50 24.28
CA ALA A 10 10.13 -0.06 23.41
C ALA A 10 9.73 -1.42 22.82
N THR A 11 9.03 -2.26 23.60
CA THR A 11 8.50 -3.56 23.15
C THR A 11 7.46 -3.40 22.04
N HIS A 12 6.46 -2.51 22.22
CA HIS A 12 5.47 -2.22 21.19
C HIS A 12 6.13 -1.68 19.90
N PHE A 13 7.14 -0.82 20.02
CA PHE A 13 7.88 -0.32 18.87
C PHE A 13 8.64 -1.43 18.12
N ALA A 14 9.23 -2.38 18.85
CA ALA A 14 9.88 -3.55 18.27
C ALA A 14 8.88 -4.50 17.60
N GLU A 15 7.73 -4.77 18.23
CA GLU A 15 6.64 -5.58 17.65
C GLU A 15 6.12 -4.97 16.34
N LEU A 16 5.91 -3.65 16.32
CA LEU A 16 5.56 -2.93 15.10
C LEU A 16 6.68 -3.07 14.07
N GLY A 17 7.94 -2.82 14.43
CA GLY A 17 9.09 -2.92 13.54
C GLY A 17 9.29 -4.33 12.96
N ALA A 18 8.91 -5.36 13.71
CA ALA A 18 8.93 -6.74 13.26
C ALA A 18 7.81 -7.09 12.25
N GLY A 19 6.92 -6.14 11.95
CA GLY A 19 5.80 -6.31 11.03
C GLY A 19 4.47 -6.66 11.70
N PHE A 20 4.48 -6.96 13.00
CA PHE A 20 3.31 -7.36 13.78
C PHE A 20 2.81 -6.20 14.66
N GLY A 21 2.21 -6.50 15.79
CA GLY A 21 1.70 -5.53 16.76
C GLY A 21 0.60 -6.18 17.59
N SER A 22 0.80 -6.28 18.90
CA SER A 22 -0.20 -6.89 19.77
C SER A 22 -1.47 -6.04 19.89
N ALA A 23 -2.53 -6.61 20.45
CA ALA A 23 -3.74 -5.85 20.78
C ALA A 23 -3.43 -4.63 21.67
N GLU A 24 -2.54 -4.76 22.66
CA GLU A 24 -2.11 -3.65 23.51
C GLU A 24 -1.39 -2.55 22.71
N CYS A 25 -0.53 -2.93 21.77
CA CYS A 25 0.15 -1.99 20.91
C CYS A 25 -0.85 -1.20 20.05
N LEU A 26 -1.80 -1.90 19.41
CA LEU A 26 -2.81 -1.26 18.56
C LEU A 26 -3.79 -0.39 19.36
N ALA A 27 -4.08 -0.76 20.62
CA ALA A 27 -4.86 0.06 21.52
C ALA A 27 -4.18 1.41 21.82
N VAL A 28 -2.84 1.44 21.98
CA VAL A 28 -2.08 2.69 22.12
C VAL A 28 -2.20 3.56 20.88
N LEU A 29 -2.03 2.98 19.68
CA LEU A 29 -2.20 3.74 18.42
C LEU A 29 -3.62 4.32 18.31
N ARG A 30 -4.64 3.53 18.62
CA ARG A 30 -6.04 3.96 18.62
C ARG A 30 -6.30 5.10 19.62
N ALA A 31 -5.73 5.03 20.82
CA ALA A 31 -5.84 6.09 21.82
C ALA A 31 -5.16 7.40 21.38
N GLY A 32 -4.00 7.29 20.71
CA GLY A 32 -3.32 8.41 20.06
C GLY A 32 -4.21 9.08 19.00
N GLN A 33 -4.83 8.28 18.13
CA GLN A 33 -5.77 8.76 17.11
C GLN A 33 -6.98 9.46 17.73
N ALA A 34 -7.57 8.91 18.80
CA ALA A 34 -8.67 9.56 19.52
C ALA A 34 -8.27 10.95 20.03
N SER A 35 -7.08 11.08 20.63
CA SER A 35 -6.60 12.36 21.16
C SER A 35 -6.29 13.36 20.05
N ARG A 36 -5.70 12.89 18.94
CA ARG A 36 -5.49 13.70 17.74
C ARG A 36 -6.82 14.26 17.21
N ARG A 37 -7.87 13.44 17.14
CA ARG A 37 -9.18 13.88 16.64
C ARG A 37 -9.90 14.84 17.58
N ARG A 38 -9.74 14.69 18.90
CA ARG A 38 -10.22 15.71 19.86
C ARG A 38 -9.55 17.06 19.64
N LEU A 39 -8.24 17.08 19.35
CA LEU A 39 -7.52 18.31 19.03
C LEU A 39 -8.00 18.93 17.70
N LEU A 40 -8.22 18.12 16.67
CA LEU A 40 -8.79 18.60 15.40
C LEU A 40 -10.19 19.19 15.60
N LEU A 41 -11.06 18.49 16.34
CA LEU A 41 -12.40 18.99 16.64
C LEU A 41 -12.35 20.30 17.45
N ARG A 42 -11.41 20.42 18.39
CA ARG A 42 -11.21 21.67 19.13
C ARG A 42 -10.87 22.83 18.19
N ALA A 43 -9.94 22.63 17.27
CA ALA A 43 -9.58 23.65 16.27
C ALA A 43 -10.77 24.03 15.37
N ILE A 44 -11.60 23.05 14.98
CA ILE A 44 -12.83 23.30 14.21
C ILE A 44 -13.82 24.12 15.03
N SER A 45 -14.04 23.76 16.30
CA SER A 45 -14.99 24.46 17.18
C SER A 45 -14.61 25.92 17.44
N GLU A 46 -13.33 26.24 17.46
CA GLU A 46 -12.82 27.61 17.62
C GLU A 46 -13.00 28.43 16.33
N ALA A 47 -12.92 27.79 15.16
CA ALA A 47 -13.03 28.44 13.87
C ALA A 47 -14.48 28.59 13.37
N ALA A 48 -15.36 27.63 13.67
CA ALA A 48 -16.77 27.64 13.25
C ALA A 48 -17.67 27.01 14.34
N PRO A 49 -18.21 27.81 15.27
CA PRO A 49 -18.99 27.29 16.38
C PRO A 49 -20.37 26.76 15.92
N THR A 50 -20.50 25.44 15.79
CA THR A 50 -21.80 24.75 15.63
C THR A 50 -22.35 24.36 17.00
N LYS A 51 -22.80 25.36 17.77
CA LYS A 51 -23.11 25.19 19.20
C LYS A 51 -24.08 24.02 19.50
N PRO A 52 -25.21 23.83 18.79
CA PRO A 52 -26.13 22.73 19.09
C PRO A 52 -25.51 21.33 18.93
N ALA A 53 -24.70 21.10 17.90
CA ALA A 53 -24.01 19.83 17.69
C ALA A 53 -22.91 19.61 18.74
N LEU A 54 -22.16 20.65 19.12
CA LEU A 54 -21.12 20.53 20.14
C LEU A 54 -21.68 20.31 21.54
N ASP A 55 -22.81 20.95 21.86
CA ASP A 55 -23.52 20.77 23.13
C ASP A 55 -24.04 19.32 23.21
N LEU A 56 -24.72 18.82 22.17
CA LEU A 56 -25.19 17.44 22.13
C LEU A 56 -24.04 16.42 22.20
N LEU A 57 -22.92 16.67 21.51
CA LEU A 57 -21.75 15.79 21.62
C LEU A 57 -21.17 15.78 23.04
N SER A 58 -21.26 16.91 23.76
CA SER A 58 -20.85 17.01 25.16
C SER A 58 -21.79 16.22 26.07
N ASP A 59 -23.09 16.24 25.80
CA ASP A 59 -24.08 15.41 26.51
C ASP A 59 -23.81 13.92 26.28
N VAL A 60 -23.52 13.52 25.04
CA VAL A 60 -23.12 12.13 24.72
C VAL A 60 -21.83 11.76 25.46
N ALA A 61 -20.82 12.63 25.47
CA ALA A 61 -19.57 12.37 26.17
C ALA A 61 -19.74 12.25 27.69
N ALA A 62 -20.74 12.92 28.27
CA ALA A 62 -21.07 12.83 29.69
C ALA A 62 -21.84 11.55 30.05
N ALA A 63 -22.78 11.13 29.19
CA ALA A 63 -23.64 9.97 29.45
C ALA A 63 -23.06 8.63 28.96
N ALA A 64 -22.36 8.64 27.82
CA ALA A 64 -21.81 7.47 27.14
C ALA A 64 -20.43 7.79 26.51
N PRO A 65 -19.37 7.93 27.35
CA PRO A 65 -18.06 8.37 26.89
C PRO A 65 -17.44 7.45 25.82
N GLU A 66 -17.69 6.14 25.89
CA GLU A 66 -17.25 5.17 24.90
C GLU A 66 -17.91 5.36 23.52
N VAL A 67 -19.17 5.80 23.47
CA VAL A 67 -19.87 6.12 22.23
C VAL A 67 -19.35 7.42 21.62
N ALA A 68 -19.13 8.45 22.44
CA ALA A 68 -18.50 9.69 21.99
C ALA A 68 -17.10 9.42 21.41
N ASP A 69 -16.30 8.59 22.10
CA ASP A 69 -14.97 8.19 21.63
C ASP A 69 -15.04 7.38 20.34
N ALA A 70 -16.00 6.46 20.21
CA ALA A 70 -16.22 5.71 18.98
C ALA A 70 -16.62 6.61 17.80
N ALA A 71 -17.50 7.59 18.03
CA ALA A 71 -17.91 8.55 17.01
C ALA A 71 -16.74 9.43 16.55
N LEU A 72 -15.95 9.96 17.49
CA LEU A 72 -14.72 10.69 17.15
C LEU A 72 -13.74 9.78 16.42
N CYS A 73 -13.63 8.51 16.82
CA CYS A 73 -12.77 7.50 16.18
C CYS A 73 -13.37 6.87 14.91
N HIS A 74 -14.54 7.31 14.44
CA HIS A 74 -15.11 6.87 13.16
C HIS A 74 -14.14 7.20 12.01
N PRO A 75 -13.62 6.24 11.23
CA PRO A 75 -12.48 6.47 10.34
C PRO A 75 -12.61 7.70 9.42
N LEU A 76 -13.78 7.91 8.82
CA LEU A 76 -14.02 9.01 7.88
C LEU A 76 -14.20 10.38 8.55
N ALA A 77 -14.48 10.42 9.86
CA ALA A 77 -14.48 11.67 10.61
C ALA A 77 -13.08 12.32 10.64
N GLY A 78 -12.01 11.51 10.72
CA GLY A 78 -10.64 12.00 10.64
C GLY A 78 -10.31 12.63 9.28
N VAL A 79 -10.86 12.05 8.20
CA VAL A 79 -10.75 12.58 6.84
C VAL A 79 -11.48 13.92 6.72
N TRP A 80 -12.74 13.97 7.16
CA TRP A 80 -13.55 15.19 7.18
C TRP A 80 -12.85 16.30 7.96
N MET A 81 -12.47 16.07 9.22
CA MET A 81 -11.81 17.07 10.07
C MET A 81 -10.55 17.63 9.41
N SER A 82 -9.73 16.75 8.82
CA SER A 82 -8.50 17.16 8.14
C SER A 82 -8.75 17.96 6.85
N ARG A 83 -9.79 17.61 6.08
CA ARG A 83 -10.22 18.39 4.90
C ARG A 83 -10.80 19.72 5.32
N TRP A 84 -11.60 19.74 6.38
CA TRP A 84 -12.23 20.93 6.90
C TRP A 84 -11.18 21.97 7.30
N LEU A 85 -10.19 21.58 8.11
CA LEU A 85 -9.13 22.50 8.53
C LEU A 85 -8.24 23.00 7.39
N ARG A 86 -8.08 22.22 6.32
CA ARG A 86 -7.27 22.63 5.14
C ARG A 86 -8.01 23.57 4.19
N ARG A 87 -9.33 23.43 4.04
CA ARG A 87 -10.11 24.12 2.99
C ARG A 87 -11.21 25.03 3.52
N GLN A 88 -11.57 24.89 4.80
CA GLN A 88 -12.73 25.50 5.46
C GLN A 88 -14.02 25.43 4.59
N PRO A 89 -14.41 24.23 4.10
CA PRO A 89 -15.67 24.07 3.41
C PRO A 89 -16.83 24.31 4.37
N ASP A 90 -17.95 24.83 3.86
CA ASP A 90 -19.23 24.88 4.58
C ASP A 90 -19.83 23.48 4.67
N ASP A 91 -19.25 22.64 5.54
CA ASP A 91 -19.64 21.25 5.79
C ASP A 91 -20.05 21.05 7.26
N ALA A 92 -20.73 22.06 7.82
CA ALA A 92 -21.36 21.98 9.14
C ALA A 92 -22.35 20.80 9.27
N PRO A 93 -23.11 20.39 8.22
CA PRO A 93 -24.00 19.25 8.30
C PRO A 93 -23.31 17.94 8.72
N TYR A 94 -22.04 17.71 8.35
CA TYR A 94 -21.35 16.48 8.73
C TYR A 94 -21.13 16.37 10.24
N LEU A 95 -20.76 17.45 10.93
CA LEU A 95 -20.59 17.44 12.40
C LEU A 95 -21.93 17.19 13.11
N SER A 96 -23.00 17.83 12.62
CA SER A 96 -24.35 17.59 13.13
C SER A 96 -24.78 16.14 12.92
N GLY A 97 -24.53 15.58 11.73
CA GLY A 97 -24.83 14.18 11.42
C GLY A 97 -24.03 13.19 12.28
N LEU A 98 -22.72 13.44 12.46
CA LEU A 98 -21.84 12.63 13.32
C LEU A 98 -22.33 12.63 14.77
N THR A 99 -22.74 13.80 15.26
CA THR A 99 -23.24 13.94 16.63
C THR A 99 -24.60 13.28 16.80
N ALA A 100 -25.52 13.47 15.86
CA ALA A 100 -26.82 12.79 15.87
C ALA A 100 -26.67 11.27 15.83
N ALA A 101 -25.72 10.75 15.03
CA ALA A 101 -25.37 9.33 15.02
C ALA A 101 -24.87 8.84 16.39
N ALA A 102 -23.99 9.61 17.04
CA ALA A 102 -23.48 9.30 18.37
C ALA A 102 -24.58 9.30 19.44
N ALA A 103 -25.47 10.30 19.43
CA ALA A 103 -26.60 10.39 20.37
C ALA A 103 -27.59 9.24 20.18
N ALA A 104 -27.88 8.87 18.93
CA ALA A 104 -28.71 7.72 18.61
C ALA A 104 -28.11 6.41 19.14
N GLN A 105 -26.80 6.19 18.94
CA GLN A 105 -26.10 5.01 19.45
C GLN A 105 -26.02 4.97 20.98
N ALA A 106 -25.94 6.14 21.62
CA ALA A 106 -25.98 6.26 23.08
C ALA A 106 -27.40 6.07 23.67
N GLY A 107 -28.44 5.97 22.83
CA GLY A 107 -29.82 5.87 23.28
C GLY A 107 -30.35 7.15 23.96
N ILE A 108 -29.70 8.29 23.71
CA ILE A 108 -30.05 9.57 24.32
C ILE A 108 -31.11 10.25 23.47
N PRO A 109 -32.24 10.71 24.05
CA PRO A 109 -33.21 11.51 23.30
C PRO A 109 -32.63 12.85 22.88
N PHE A 110 -32.79 13.22 21.60
CA PHE A 110 -32.28 14.49 21.08
C PHE A 110 -33.15 15.03 19.95
N THR A 111 -32.95 16.31 19.64
CA THR A 111 -33.48 16.95 18.43
C THR A 111 -32.41 17.88 17.89
N LEU A 112 -32.07 17.73 16.61
CA LEU A 112 -31.02 18.51 15.95
C LEU A 112 -31.46 18.91 14.55
N ASP A 113 -31.32 20.19 14.24
CA ASP A 113 -31.64 20.75 12.94
C ASP A 113 -30.40 20.71 12.03
N ILE A 114 -30.54 20.11 10.85
CA ILE A 114 -29.47 19.92 9.86
C ILE A 114 -29.91 20.48 8.51
N LEU A 115 -29.05 21.29 7.89
CA LEU A 115 -29.27 21.79 6.54
C LEU A 115 -28.93 20.70 5.52
N THR A 116 -29.84 20.43 4.58
CA THR A 116 -29.63 19.48 3.49
C THR A 116 -29.59 20.23 2.14
N SER A 117 -28.45 20.15 1.46
CA SER A 117 -28.20 20.84 0.18
C SER A 117 -28.63 20.03 -1.05
N ASP A 118 -28.69 18.71 -0.93
CA ASP A 118 -28.99 17.77 -2.01
C ASP A 118 -30.23 16.90 -1.73
N GLY A 119 -30.92 17.15 -0.62
CA GLY A 119 -32.07 16.34 -0.19
C GLY A 119 -31.67 15.07 0.55
N SER A 120 -30.42 14.97 1.02
CA SER A 120 -29.93 13.90 1.88
C SER A 120 -29.35 14.39 3.21
N ILE A 121 -29.34 13.49 4.22
CA ILE A 121 -28.67 13.68 5.51
C ILE A 121 -27.93 12.38 5.85
N LEU A 122 -26.61 12.49 5.92
CA LEU A 122 -25.74 11.43 6.40
C LEU A 122 -25.68 11.44 7.93
N LEU A 123 -25.87 10.27 8.52
CA LEU A 123 -25.52 9.96 9.91
C LEU A 123 -24.33 8.99 9.87
N PRO A 124 -23.07 9.47 9.98
CA PRO A 124 -21.87 8.65 9.81
C PRO A 124 -21.88 7.36 10.63
N GLY A 125 -21.59 6.24 9.96
CA GLY A 125 -21.62 4.90 10.55
C GLY A 125 -23.01 4.30 10.82
N LEU A 126 -24.10 5.06 10.62
CA LEU A 126 -25.48 4.55 10.67
C LEU A 126 -26.10 4.40 9.28
N GLY A 127 -26.09 5.46 8.48
CA GLY A 127 -26.74 5.47 7.17
C GLY A 127 -26.99 6.87 6.62
N ASN A 128 -27.65 6.93 5.48
CA ASN A 128 -27.99 8.16 4.78
C ASN A 128 -29.49 8.21 4.47
N ALA A 129 -30.15 9.23 5.01
CA ALA A 129 -31.52 9.55 4.64
C ALA A 129 -31.54 10.34 3.33
N HIS A 130 -32.46 10.04 2.43
CA HIS A 130 -32.56 10.66 1.12
C HIS A 130 -34.02 10.93 0.72
N GLY A 131 -34.22 11.81 -0.26
CA GLY A 131 -35.57 12.24 -0.67
C GLY A 131 -36.20 13.30 0.24
N LEU A 132 -35.42 13.87 1.17
CA LEU A 132 -35.88 14.86 2.15
C LEU A 132 -36.24 16.20 1.52
N GLY A 133 -35.70 16.52 0.34
CA GLY A 133 -35.80 17.85 -0.27
C GLY A 133 -34.74 18.82 0.26
N ARG A 134 -34.40 19.85 -0.51
CA ARG A 134 -33.40 20.85 -0.12
C ARG A 134 -33.97 21.79 0.93
N GLY A 135 -33.22 22.08 1.98
CA GLY A 135 -33.62 23.01 3.04
C GLY A 135 -33.28 22.51 4.45
N GLN A 136 -33.97 23.04 5.44
CA GLN A 136 -33.82 22.63 6.83
C GLN A 136 -34.54 21.30 7.04
N ALA A 137 -33.88 20.33 7.66
CA ALA A 137 -34.52 19.12 8.18
C ALA A 137 -34.24 18.98 9.68
N THR A 138 -35.12 18.28 10.38
CA THR A 138 -35.01 17.99 11.81
C THR A 138 -34.75 16.50 12.01
N VAL A 139 -33.67 16.18 12.71
CA VAL A 139 -33.33 14.81 13.14
C VAL A 139 -33.71 14.67 14.61
N ARG A 140 -34.60 13.72 14.91
CA ARG A 140 -35.05 13.41 16.27
C ARG A 140 -34.73 11.96 16.61
N GLY A 141 -34.02 11.75 17.71
CA GLY A 141 -33.82 10.42 18.31
C GLY A 141 -34.66 10.28 19.57
N THR A 142 -35.33 9.13 19.72
CA THR A 142 -36.13 8.78 20.91
C THR A 142 -35.48 7.69 21.78
N GLY A 143 -34.36 7.13 21.32
CA GLY A 143 -33.67 5.99 21.94
C GLY A 143 -34.02 4.65 21.31
N ASP A 144 -35.24 4.52 20.77
CA ASP A 144 -35.74 3.34 20.05
C ASP A 144 -35.92 3.57 18.54
N SER A 145 -35.90 4.82 18.10
CA SER A 145 -36.04 5.19 16.68
C SER A 145 -35.35 6.51 16.35
N LEU A 146 -35.13 6.72 15.05
CA LEU A 146 -34.74 7.99 14.44
C LEU A 146 -35.84 8.46 13.50
N VAL A 147 -36.23 9.72 13.63
CA VAL A 147 -37.17 10.39 12.73
C VAL A 147 -36.44 11.57 12.08
N ILE A 148 -36.37 11.57 10.75
CA ILE A 148 -35.69 12.59 9.96
C ILE A 148 -36.74 13.27 9.09
N ALA A 149 -37.18 14.46 9.51
CA ALA A 149 -38.23 15.22 8.85
C ALA A 149 -37.62 16.33 7.99
N GLY A 150 -37.70 16.18 6.67
CA GLY A 150 -37.29 17.20 5.70
C GLY A 150 -38.48 17.87 5.01
N PRO A 151 -38.23 18.87 4.15
CA PRO A 151 -39.28 19.60 3.44
C PRO A 151 -40.27 18.74 2.61
N ASN A 152 -39.79 17.62 2.06
CA ASN A 152 -40.55 16.79 1.13
C ASN A 152 -40.96 15.42 1.72
N ALA A 153 -40.30 14.96 2.77
CA ALA A 153 -40.48 13.61 3.28
C ALA A 153 -40.10 13.49 4.76
N VAL A 154 -40.68 12.48 5.42
CA VAL A 154 -40.27 12.03 6.74
C VAL A 154 -39.74 10.61 6.61
N VAL A 155 -38.54 10.36 7.12
CA VAL A 155 -37.90 9.04 7.13
C VAL A 155 -37.85 8.56 8.57
N GLU A 156 -38.45 7.40 8.83
CA GLU A 156 -38.44 6.75 10.14
C GLU A 156 -37.57 5.49 10.09
N VAL A 157 -36.66 5.37 11.06
CA VAL A 157 -35.68 4.28 11.13
C VAL A 157 -35.70 3.69 12.54
N PRO A 158 -36.18 2.45 12.73
CA PRO A 158 -36.15 1.80 14.02
C PRO A 158 -34.70 1.46 14.43
N ALA A 159 -34.40 1.50 15.72
CA ALA A 159 -33.18 0.90 16.26
C ALA A 159 -33.17 -0.61 15.93
N PRO A 160 -32.01 -1.21 15.61
CA PRO A 160 -30.64 -0.69 15.72
C PRO A 160 -30.12 0.05 14.47
N TYR A 161 -31.01 0.58 13.62
CA TYR A 161 -30.70 1.39 12.43
C TYR A 161 -29.91 0.64 11.33
N ARG A 162 -30.06 -0.68 11.28
CA ARG A 162 -29.27 -1.57 10.41
C ARG A 162 -29.95 -1.89 9.08
N ASP A 163 -31.28 -1.81 9.06
CA ASP A 163 -32.07 -2.25 7.92
C ASP A 163 -32.31 -1.08 6.97
N ALA A 164 -32.14 -1.32 5.68
CA ALA A 164 -32.57 -0.37 4.67
C ALA A 164 -34.09 -0.24 4.68
N SER A 165 -34.60 0.98 4.50
CA SER A 165 -36.03 1.27 4.40
C SER A 165 -36.27 2.37 3.36
N PRO A 166 -37.51 2.61 2.92
CA PRO A 166 -37.78 3.69 1.96
C PRO A 166 -37.24 5.04 2.46
N GLY A 167 -36.37 5.67 1.69
CA GLY A 167 -35.71 6.93 2.07
C GLY A 167 -34.52 6.78 3.03
N TRP A 168 -34.14 5.56 3.40
CA TRP A 168 -32.99 5.27 4.28
C TRP A 168 -32.07 4.20 3.70
N GLN A 169 -30.81 4.58 3.51
CA GLN A 169 -29.73 3.65 3.16
C GLN A 169 -28.88 3.38 4.40
N ALA A 170 -28.98 2.19 4.98
CA ALA A 170 -28.18 1.80 6.13
C ALA A 170 -26.72 1.49 5.73
N VAL A 171 -25.77 1.80 6.62
CA VAL A 171 -24.39 1.31 6.52
C VAL A 171 -24.37 -0.17 6.85
N ARG A 172 -23.80 -0.98 5.95
CA ARG A 172 -23.69 -2.44 6.09
C ARG A 172 -22.70 -2.79 7.20
N ARG A 173 -23.03 -3.82 7.99
CA ARG A 173 -22.20 -4.27 9.12
C ARG A 173 -22.06 -5.78 9.12
N LEU A 174 -20.81 -6.22 9.11
CA LEU A 174 -20.43 -7.62 9.20
C LEU A 174 -20.14 -7.97 10.66
N SER A 175 -20.82 -9.00 11.15
CA SER A 175 -20.48 -9.63 12.41
C SER A 175 -19.32 -10.59 12.17
N ILE A 176 -18.12 -10.18 12.56
CA ILE A 176 -16.89 -10.95 12.39
C ILE A 176 -16.11 -10.89 13.70
N TRP A 177 -15.57 -12.04 14.10
CA TRP A 177 -15.01 -12.24 15.44
C TRP A 177 -16.05 -11.94 16.53
N ASP A 178 -15.65 -11.36 17.65
CA ASP A 178 -16.48 -10.81 18.72
C ASP A 178 -16.91 -9.34 18.47
N GLY A 179 -16.67 -8.83 17.27
CA GLY A 179 -16.83 -7.42 16.91
C GLY A 179 -17.69 -7.17 15.66
N GLN A 180 -17.55 -5.97 15.12
CA GLN A 180 -18.23 -5.54 13.90
C GLN A 180 -17.26 -4.78 12.99
N VAL A 181 -17.34 -5.05 11.69
CA VAL A 181 -16.67 -4.27 10.65
C VAL A 181 -17.73 -3.73 9.71
N SER A 182 -17.74 -2.41 9.48
CA SER A 182 -18.69 -1.80 8.54
C SER A 182 -18.17 -1.88 7.10
N VAL A 183 -19.07 -2.10 6.15
CA VAL A 183 -18.81 -1.86 4.73
C VAL A 183 -19.48 -0.54 4.38
N ASP A 184 -18.66 0.48 4.06
CA ASP A 184 -19.16 1.85 3.84
C ASP A 184 -19.04 2.25 2.37
N ASP A 185 -20.17 2.19 1.67
CA ASP A 185 -20.37 2.71 0.31
C ASP A 185 -21.24 3.99 0.30
N VAL A 186 -21.45 4.61 1.46
CA VAL A 186 -22.43 5.68 1.69
C VAL A 186 -21.75 7.03 1.92
N ASP A 187 -20.80 7.10 2.84
CA ASP A 187 -20.20 8.37 3.30
C ASP A 187 -19.43 9.05 2.14
N PRO A 188 -19.65 10.35 1.87
CA PRO A 188 -19.00 11.08 0.78
C PRO A 188 -17.49 11.29 1.01
N HIS A 189 -17.01 11.22 2.25
CA HIS A 189 -15.60 11.35 2.57
C HIS A 189 -14.77 10.10 2.28
N ARG A 190 -15.41 8.97 1.95
CA ARG A 190 -14.76 7.69 1.62
C ARG A 190 -13.79 7.74 0.43
N ASN A 191 -13.91 8.74 -0.45
CA ASN A 191 -12.97 9.02 -1.54
C ASN A 191 -11.63 9.60 -1.01
N CYS A 192 -10.90 8.86 -0.18
CA CYS A 192 -9.70 9.33 0.52
C CYS A 192 -8.46 8.43 0.35
N PHE A 193 -8.60 7.35 -0.41
CA PHE A 193 -7.57 6.31 -0.59
C PHE A 193 -6.70 6.50 -1.83
N GLY A 194 -6.75 7.67 -2.49
CA GLY A 194 -6.02 7.91 -3.73
C GLY A 194 -6.56 7.15 -4.95
N TRP A 195 -7.66 6.41 -4.77
CA TRP A 195 -8.43 5.73 -5.81
C TRP A 195 -9.93 6.05 -5.64
N PRO A 196 -10.72 6.10 -6.73
CA PRO A 196 -12.17 6.31 -6.62
C PRO A 196 -12.84 5.20 -5.80
N ALA A 197 -13.64 5.59 -4.81
CA ALA A 197 -14.53 4.66 -4.16
C ALA A 197 -15.58 4.15 -5.15
N ALA A 198 -16.06 2.93 -4.93
CA ALA A 198 -17.13 2.38 -5.73
C ALA A 198 -18.38 3.28 -5.60
N PRO A 199 -19.19 3.40 -6.67
CA PRO A 199 -20.56 3.85 -6.51
C PRO A 199 -21.29 2.90 -5.55
N GLN A 200 -22.46 3.33 -5.08
CA GLN A 200 -23.33 2.46 -4.29
C GLN A 200 -23.53 1.12 -5.01
N MET A 201 -23.31 0.03 -4.28
CA MET A 201 -23.42 -1.30 -4.86
C MET A 201 -24.89 -1.74 -4.91
N PRO A 202 -25.35 -2.32 -6.02
CA PRO A 202 -26.58 -3.10 -6.04
C PRO A 202 -26.55 -4.19 -4.95
N THR A 203 -27.72 -4.54 -4.39
CA THR A 203 -27.81 -5.45 -3.24
C THR A 203 -27.11 -6.79 -3.49
N ASP A 204 -27.30 -7.40 -4.66
CA ASP A 204 -26.65 -8.66 -5.05
C ASP A 204 -25.12 -8.56 -5.05
N LYS A 205 -24.57 -7.45 -5.55
CA LYS A 205 -23.13 -7.21 -5.58
C LYS A 205 -22.56 -6.88 -4.21
N ALA A 206 -23.33 -6.17 -3.38
CA ALA A 206 -22.95 -5.93 -2.01
C ALA A 206 -22.91 -7.24 -1.22
N ASP A 207 -23.90 -8.11 -1.38
CA ASP A 207 -23.97 -9.39 -0.68
C ASP A 207 -22.84 -10.34 -1.13
N GLU A 208 -22.49 -10.36 -2.42
CA GLU A 208 -21.32 -11.09 -2.96
C GLU A 208 -20.02 -10.59 -2.33
N PHE A 209 -19.81 -9.27 -2.32
CA PHE A 209 -18.62 -8.64 -1.73
C PHE A 209 -18.53 -8.90 -0.21
N GLU A 210 -19.64 -8.81 0.51
CA GLU A 210 -19.73 -9.14 1.94
C GLU A 210 -19.36 -10.60 2.19
N GLY A 211 -19.85 -11.53 1.37
CA GLY A 211 -19.51 -12.94 1.43
C GLY A 211 -18.00 -13.18 1.25
N HIS A 212 -17.38 -12.55 0.26
CA HIS A 212 -15.93 -12.63 0.04
C HIS A 212 -15.14 -12.02 1.20
N LEU A 213 -15.59 -10.89 1.74
CA LEU A 213 -14.94 -10.22 2.87
C LEU A 213 -14.99 -11.08 4.14
N VAL A 214 -16.14 -11.70 4.45
CA VAL A 214 -16.25 -12.64 5.57
C VAL A 214 -15.31 -13.82 5.38
N ALA A 215 -15.30 -14.44 4.20
CA ALA A 215 -14.42 -15.57 3.90
C ALA A 215 -12.94 -15.18 4.02
N ALA A 216 -12.55 -13.99 3.54
CA ALA A 216 -11.19 -13.47 3.65
C ALA A 216 -10.77 -13.27 5.12
N LEU A 217 -11.63 -12.65 5.94
CA LEU A 217 -11.33 -12.42 7.36
C LEU A 217 -11.24 -13.73 8.15
N GLN A 218 -12.03 -14.75 7.79
CA GLN A 218 -11.92 -16.10 8.34
C GLN A 218 -10.61 -16.77 7.96
N LEU A 219 -10.12 -16.59 6.71
CA LEU A 219 -8.80 -17.08 6.28
C LEU A 219 -7.67 -16.41 7.08
N VAL A 220 -7.75 -15.09 7.30
CA VAL A 220 -6.79 -14.36 8.14
C VAL A 220 -6.79 -14.90 9.57
N GLU A 221 -7.95 -15.12 10.17
CA GLU A 221 -8.07 -15.69 11.51
C GLU A 221 -7.48 -17.10 11.61
N ALA A 222 -7.79 -17.96 10.65
CA ALA A 222 -7.37 -19.36 10.66
C ALA A 222 -5.87 -19.53 10.40
N HIS A 223 -5.26 -18.65 9.60
CA HIS A 223 -3.90 -18.88 9.06
C HIS A 223 -2.89 -17.80 9.38
N HIS A 224 -3.34 -16.63 9.85
CA HIS A 224 -2.50 -15.47 10.17
C HIS A 224 -2.94 -14.86 11.53
N PRO A 225 -2.92 -15.62 12.63
CA PRO A 225 -3.53 -15.22 13.90
C PRO A 225 -2.96 -13.92 14.49
N SER A 226 -1.67 -13.65 14.31
CA SER A 226 -1.05 -12.39 14.75
C SER A 226 -1.56 -11.18 13.98
N HIS A 227 -1.86 -11.33 12.68
CA HIS A 227 -2.52 -10.28 11.89
C HIS A 227 -3.99 -10.14 12.28
N ALA A 228 -4.69 -11.25 12.50
CA ALA A 228 -6.09 -11.26 12.94
C ALA A 228 -6.27 -10.54 14.29
N GLU A 229 -5.39 -10.77 15.26
CA GLU A 229 -5.42 -10.10 16.57
C GLU A 229 -5.28 -8.57 16.43
N ALA A 230 -4.32 -8.11 15.63
CA ALA A 230 -4.13 -6.69 15.37
C ALA A 230 -5.36 -6.09 14.65
N MET A 231 -5.89 -6.79 13.65
CA MET A 231 -7.06 -6.37 12.88
C MET A 231 -8.32 -6.29 13.73
N ARG A 232 -8.61 -7.27 14.59
CA ARG A 232 -9.69 -7.21 15.59
C ARG A 232 -9.64 -5.90 16.39
N THR A 233 -8.44 -5.51 16.80
CA THR A 233 -8.24 -4.35 17.66
C THR A 233 -8.49 -3.02 16.93
N ALA A 234 -8.08 -2.88 15.67
CA ALA A 234 -8.06 -1.57 15.00
C ALA A 234 -8.90 -1.45 13.71
N LEU A 235 -9.18 -2.54 12.99
CA LEU A 235 -10.00 -2.50 11.77
C LEU A 235 -11.47 -2.28 12.16
N ARG A 236 -12.10 -1.25 11.59
CA ARG A 236 -13.50 -0.89 11.85
C ARG A 236 -14.32 -0.75 10.58
N MET A 237 -13.67 -0.45 9.46
CA MET A 237 -14.36 -0.17 8.21
C MET A 237 -13.59 -0.71 7.01
N VAL A 238 -14.33 -1.23 6.04
CA VAL A 238 -13.86 -1.53 4.70
C VAL A 238 -14.63 -0.65 3.72
N VAL A 239 -13.91 0.07 2.86
CA VAL A 239 -14.48 0.92 1.82
C VAL A 239 -14.35 0.22 0.47
N PRO A 240 -15.47 -0.12 -0.19
CA PRO A 240 -15.44 -0.66 -1.54
C PRO A 240 -14.84 0.35 -2.53
N LEU A 241 -13.86 -0.09 -3.32
CA LEU A 241 -13.18 0.70 -4.35
C LEU A 241 -13.65 0.29 -5.75
N ALA A 242 -13.68 1.27 -6.66
CA ALA A 242 -14.05 1.03 -8.04
C ALA A 242 -13.06 0.07 -8.72
N ILE A 243 -13.55 -0.79 -9.60
CA ILE A 243 -12.73 -1.76 -10.33
C ILE A 243 -11.89 -1.03 -11.39
N PRO A 244 -10.58 -1.31 -11.51
CA PRO A 244 -9.79 -0.86 -12.64
C PRO A 244 -10.31 -1.35 -13.99
N ALA A 245 -9.99 -0.60 -15.04
CA ALA A 245 -10.28 -1.00 -16.41
C ALA A 245 -9.52 -2.28 -16.84
N ASP A 246 -8.41 -2.62 -16.19
CA ASP A 246 -7.62 -3.83 -16.47
C ASP A 246 -8.01 -5.05 -15.62
N GLY A 247 -9.02 -4.90 -14.74
CA GLY A 247 -9.54 -5.99 -13.90
C GLY A 247 -8.65 -6.39 -12.73
N ASN A 248 -7.50 -5.73 -12.52
CA ASN A 248 -6.63 -6.03 -11.39
C ASN A 248 -7.25 -5.63 -10.05
N GLY A 249 -6.92 -6.37 -8.99
CA GLY A 249 -7.30 -5.99 -7.63
C GLY A 249 -6.70 -4.63 -7.25
N VAL A 250 -7.52 -3.74 -6.70
CA VAL A 250 -7.06 -2.48 -6.09
C VAL A 250 -7.26 -2.57 -4.61
N SER A 251 -6.26 -2.13 -3.87
CA SER A 251 -6.38 -1.83 -2.46
C SER A 251 -5.64 -0.55 -2.18
N ALA A 252 -6.08 0.16 -1.14
CA ALA A 252 -5.40 1.36 -0.68
C ALA A 252 -5.77 1.72 0.76
N ALA A 253 -4.82 2.32 1.46
CA ALA A 253 -4.98 2.86 2.80
C ALA A 253 -4.79 4.38 2.79
N SER A 254 -5.43 5.05 3.74
CA SER A 254 -5.31 6.48 3.94
C SER A 254 -4.83 6.79 5.34
N ARG A 255 -3.77 7.60 5.46
CA ARG A 255 -3.25 8.07 6.76
C ARG A 255 -4.30 8.88 7.54
N LEU A 256 -5.29 9.43 6.86
CA LEU A 256 -6.37 10.21 7.47
C LEU A 256 -7.53 9.35 7.99
N ALA A 257 -7.64 8.10 7.53
CA ALA A 257 -8.75 7.21 7.82
C ALA A 257 -8.31 6.02 8.68
N PHE A 258 -7.59 6.28 9.78
CA PHE A 258 -7.20 5.20 10.69
C PHE A 258 -8.42 4.40 11.16
N GLY A 259 -8.33 3.08 11.00
CA GLY A 259 -9.41 2.11 11.21
C GLY A 259 -10.16 1.71 9.94
N ALA A 260 -9.82 2.28 8.77
CA ALA A 260 -10.40 1.93 7.49
C ALA A 260 -9.35 1.50 6.45
N VAL A 261 -9.74 0.54 5.62
CA VAL A 261 -9.00 0.11 4.42
C VAL A 261 -9.92 0.15 3.21
N GLY A 262 -9.39 0.51 2.05
CA GLY A 262 -10.10 0.45 0.78
C GLY A 262 -9.70 -0.81 0.00
N VAL A 263 -10.68 -1.55 -0.52
CA VAL A 263 -10.44 -2.78 -1.32
C VAL A 263 -11.41 -2.85 -2.50
N GLY A 264 -10.94 -3.38 -3.61
CA GLY A 264 -11.72 -3.55 -4.84
C GLY A 264 -12.79 -4.63 -4.70
N VAL A 265 -13.94 -4.41 -5.35
CA VAL A 265 -15.16 -5.22 -5.18
C VAL A 265 -15.09 -6.63 -5.79
N CYS A 266 -14.10 -6.95 -6.63
CA CYS A 266 -13.99 -8.23 -7.33
C CYS A 266 -12.91 -9.17 -6.78
N ALA A 267 -12.35 -8.89 -5.60
CA ALA A 267 -11.31 -9.75 -5.04
C ALA A 267 -11.90 -11.07 -4.51
N GLU A 268 -11.36 -12.20 -4.98
CA GLU A 268 -11.61 -13.52 -4.41
C GLU A 268 -11.07 -13.60 -2.96
N PRO A 269 -11.62 -14.48 -2.10
CA PRO A 269 -11.30 -14.49 -0.67
C PRO A 269 -9.80 -14.56 -0.31
N GLU A 270 -9.00 -15.38 -1.03
CA GLU A 270 -7.56 -15.48 -0.77
C GLU A 270 -6.82 -14.20 -1.15
N ALA A 271 -7.15 -13.60 -2.30
CA ALA A 271 -6.56 -12.34 -2.72
C ALA A 271 -6.98 -11.20 -1.79
N LEU A 272 -8.24 -11.19 -1.36
CA LEU A 272 -8.76 -10.20 -0.43
C LEU A 272 -8.10 -10.32 0.96
N ALA A 273 -7.80 -11.54 1.44
CA ALA A 273 -7.07 -11.73 2.69
C ALA A 273 -5.67 -11.10 2.64
N GLU A 274 -4.93 -11.32 1.55
CA GLU A 274 -3.62 -10.70 1.32
C GLU A 274 -3.72 -9.16 1.26
N LEU A 275 -4.68 -8.62 0.50
CA LEU A 275 -4.89 -7.17 0.38
C LEU A 275 -5.29 -6.54 1.72
N LEU A 276 -6.15 -7.18 2.52
CA LEU A 276 -6.54 -6.67 3.84
C LEU A 276 -5.33 -6.60 4.78
N ILE A 277 -4.49 -7.63 4.80
CA ILE A 277 -3.25 -7.65 5.58
C ILE A 277 -2.31 -6.51 5.12
N HIS A 278 -2.15 -6.35 3.80
CA HIS A 278 -1.33 -5.29 3.20
C HIS A 278 -1.80 -3.88 3.59
N GLU A 279 -3.08 -3.57 3.39
CA GLU A 279 -3.60 -2.23 3.67
C GLU A 279 -3.68 -1.93 5.17
N PHE A 280 -3.98 -2.95 5.98
CA PHE A 280 -3.93 -2.80 7.43
C PHE A 280 -2.51 -2.44 7.91
N GLN A 281 -1.49 -2.95 7.23
CA GLN A 281 -0.09 -2.64 7.53
C GLN A 281 0.23 -1.16 7.26
N HIS A 282 -0.23 -0.60 6.13
CA HIS A 282 -0.16 0.84 5.87
C HIS A 282 -0.88 1.68 6.92
N MET A 283 -2.11 1.26 7.30
CA MET A 283 -2.90 1.94 8.32
C MET A 283 -2.17 1.97 9.67
N LYS A 284 -1.59 0.84 10.08
CA LYS A 284 -0.82 0.69 11.33
C LYS A 284 0.42 1.60 11.34
N LEU A 285 1.19 1.62 10.26
CA LEU A 285 2.34 2.52 10.13
C LEU A 285 1.92 3.99 10.10
N GLY A 286 0.80 4.32 9.47
CA GLY A 286 0.22 5.66 9.53
C GLY A 286 -0.06 6.11 10.97
N GLY A 287 -0.64 5.23 11.79
CA GLY A 287 -0.86 5.48 13.21
C GLY A 287 0.43 5.68 14.01
N LEU A 288 1.48 4.89 13.72
CA LEU A 288 2.80 5.05 14.34
C LEU A 288 3.45 6.38 13.97
N LEU A 289 3.41 6.75 12.69
CA LEU A 289 4.04 7.98 12.20
C LEU A 289 3.33 9.26 12.66
N ASP A 290 2.10 9.18 13.13
CA ASP A 290 1.44 10.28 13.84
C ASP A 290 2.00 10.47 15.27
N MET A 291 2.80 9.53 15.78
CA MET A 291 3.39 9.55 17.12
C MET A 291 4.93 9.64 17.11
N VAL A 292 5.59 9.08 16.09
CA VAL A 292 7.05 8.95 16.01
C VAL A 292 7.54 9.29 14.60
N ASP A 293 8.41 10.28 14.49
CA ASP A 293 9.09 10.61 13.24
C ASP A 293 10.15 9.55 12.91
N LEU A 294 9.91 8.74 11.87
CA LEU A 294 10.87 7.72 11.41
C LEU A 294 11.83 8.23 10.33
N HIS A 295 11.52 9.37 9.70
CA HIS A 295 12.35 9.94 8.65
C HIS A 295 12.27 11.46 8.67
N ILE A 296 13.23 12.09 7.99
CA ILE A 296 13.27 13.53 7.74
C ILE A 296 12.92 13.72 6.26
N SER A 297 11.80 14.36 5.97
CA SER A 297 11.41 14.62 4.58
C SER A 297 12.33 15.65 3.95
N ARG A 298 13.19 15.23 3.01
CA ARG A 298 13.95 16.16 2.15
C ARG A 298 13.26 16.45 0.81
N GLY A 299 12.06 15.91 0.61
CA GLY A 299 11.16 16.23 -0.50
C GLY A 299 11.55 15.67 -1.88
N SER A 300 12.73 15.06 -2.03
CA SER A 300 13.19 14.54 -3.32
C SER A 300 12.81 13.07 -3.50
N ALA A 301 12.01 12.76 -4.53
CA ALA A 301 11.72 11.39 -4.94
C ALA A 301 12.91 10.81 -5.71
N ILE A 302 13.74 10.02 -5.05
CA ILE A 302 15.01 9.54 -5.61
C ILE A 302 15.28 8.05 -5.39
N HIS A 303 14.51 7.40 -4.52
CA HIS A 303 14.79 6.03 -4.10
C HIS A 303 14.07 5.01 -4.97
N CYS A 304 14.72 3.91 -5.27
CA CYS A 304 14.07 2.78 -5.91
C CYS A 304 13.07 2.14 -4.94
N ALA A 305 11.86 1.87 -5.42
CA ALA A 305 10.91 0.99 -4.77
C ALA A 305 10.62 -0.15 -5.75
N PRO A 306 10.99 -1.41 -5.45
CA PRO A 306 10.97 -2.47 -6.46
C PRO A 306 9.61 -2.78 -7.09
N TRP A 307 8.53 -2.44 -6.40
CA TRP A 307 7.14 -2.58 -6.86
C TRP A 307 6.59 -1.36 -7.61
N ARG A 308 7.41 -0.33 -7.86
CA ARG A 308 7.01 0.90 -8.58
C ARG A 308 7.93 1.24 -9.74
N ALA A 309 7.36 1.86 -10.76
CA ALA A 309 8.09 2.27 -11.95
C ALA A 309 8.87 3.58 -11.76
N ASP A 310 8.36 4.49 -10.92
CA ASP A 310 8.93 5.80 -10.61
C ASP A 310 9.73 5.80 -9.29
N PRO A 311 10.69 6.74 -9.14
CA PRO A 311 11.42 6.94 -7.91
C PRO A 311 10.50 7.47 -6.81
N ARG A 312 10.82 7.10 -5.57
CA ARG A 312 9.96 7.38 -4.41
C ARG A 312 10.68 8.23 -3.38
N PRO A 313 9.96 9.13 -2.68
CA PRO A 313 10.48 9.73 -1.47
C PRO A 313 10.65 8.67 -0.37
N VAL A 314 11.53 8.92 0.60
CA VAL A 314 11.85 7.97 1.68
C VAL A 314 10.61 7.46 2.43
N GLU A 315 9.63 8.34 2.67
CA GLU A 315 8.37 7.98 3.32
C GLU A 315 7.58 6.91 2.54
N ALA A 316 7.49 7.06 1.22
CA ALA A 316 6.75 6.14 0.38
C ALA A 316 7.47 4.80 0.23
N LEU A 317 8.81 4.80 0.22
CA LEU A 317 9.60 3.57 0.26
C LEU A 317 9.42 2.85 1.60
N LEU A 318 9.48 3.56 2.73
CA LEU A 318 9.22 3.01 4.06
C LEU A 318 7.83 2.38 4.15
N GLN A 319 6.80 3.10 3.70
CA GLN A 319 5.42 2.61 3.65
C GLN A 319 5.29 1.31 2.86
N GLY A 320 5.81 1.28 1.63
CA GLY A 320 5.74 0.08 0.80
C GLY A 320 6.57 -1.08 1.38
N THR A 321 7.74 -0.81 1.95
CA THR A 321 8.59 -1.84 2.56
C THR A 321 7.86 -2.51 3.73
N TYR A 322 7.22 -1.70 4.57
CA TYR A 322 6.48 -2.20 5.72
C TYR A 322 5.25 -3.01 5.32
N ALA A 323 4.51 -2.57 4.29
CA ALA A 323 3.35 -3.30 3.77
C ALA A 323 3.72 -4.65 3.16
N HIS A 324 4.76 -4.68 2.33
CA HIS A 324 5.22 -5.93 1.72
C HIS A 324 5.84 -6.90 2.73
N LEU A 325 6.34 -6.45 3.89
CA LEU A 325 6.73 -7.35 4.98
C LEU A 325 5.56 -8.23 5.44
N ALA A 326 4.35 -7.69 5.51
CA ALA A 326 3.16 -8.46 5.83
C ALA A 326 2.73 -9.40 4.68
N VAL A 327 2.96 -8.99 3.42
CA VAL A 327 2.77 -9.87 2.26
C VAL A 327 3.74 -11.05 2.28
N ALA A 328 5.02 -10.82 2.61
CA ALA A 328 5.98 -11.91 2.78
C ALA A 328 5.54 -12.88 3.88
N ASP A 329 5.04 -12.38 5.02
CA ASP A 329 4.49 -13.24 6.07
C ASP A 329 3.27 -14.04 5.61
N TYR A 330 2.39 -13.45 4.80
CA TYR A 330 1.25 -14.14 4.22
C TYR A 330 1.69 -15.36 3.41
N TRP A 331 2.64 -15.17 2.50
CA TRP A 331 3.19 -16.26 1.68
C TRP A 331 3.99 -17.28 2.49
N ARG A 332 4.74 -16.83 3.51
CA ARG A 332 5.46 -17.68 4.47
C ARG A 332 4.53 -18.66 5.18
N MET A 333 3.44 -18.15 5.73
CA MET A 333 2.44 -18.96 6.44
C MET A 333 1.69 -19.90 5.48
N ARG A 334 1.39 -19.43 4.26
CA ARG A 334 0.81 -20.29 3.21
C ARG A 334 1.74 -21.42 2.80
N GLN A 335 3.04 -21.16 2.66
CA GLN A 335 4.06 -22.17 2.37
C GLN A 335 4.10 -23.27 3.44
N ARG A 336 4.11 -22.89 4.73
CA ARG A 336 4.03 -23.85 5.85
C ARG A 336 2.81 -24.76 5.76
N ARG A 337 1.64 -24.18 5.45
CA ARG A 337 0.36 -24.90 5.40
C ARG A 337 0.28 -25.87 4.22
N VAL A 338 0.72 -25.43 3.05
CA VAL A 338 0.56 -26.19 1.80
C VAL A 338 1.62 -27.29 1.66
N GLY A 339 2.78 -27.15 2.33
CA GLY A 339 3.74 -28.24 2.49
C GLY A 339 4.30 -28.80 1.17
N GLY A 340 4.45 -27.96 0.15
CA GLY A 340 5.03 -28.33 -1.14
C GLY A 340 4.05 -28.89 -2.19
N GLN A 341 2.73 -28.91 -1.94
CA GLN A 341 1.74 -29.32 -2.95
C GLN A 341 1.74 -28.42 -4.21
N THR A 342 2.11 -27.15 -4.06
CA THR A 342 2.37 -26.20 -5.14
C THR A 342 3.63 -25.40 -4.81
N ARG A 343 4.36 -24.97 -5.85
CA ARG A 343 5.56 -24.13 -5.72
C ARG A 343 5.22 -22.65 -5.51
N GLN A 344 4.01 -22.21 -5.84
CA GLN A 344 3.63 -20.79 -5.81
C GLN A 344 3.94 -20.12 -4.46
N PRO A 345 3.52 -20.65 -3.29
CA PRO A 345 3.79 -19.96 -2.03
C PRO A 345 5.28 -19.77 -1.72
N GLN A 346 6.11 -20.74 -2.12
CA GLN A 346 7.56 -20.68 -1.94
C GLN A 346 8.19 -19.62 -2.85
N VAL A 347 7.75 -19.56 -4.11
CA VAL A 347 8.20 -18.55 -5.08
C VAL A 347 7.84 -17.15 -4.61
N GLU A 348 6.59 -16.95 -4.20
CA GLU A 348 6.08 -15.66 -3.74
C GLU A 348 6.75 -15.20 -2.44
N PHE A 349 6.92 -16.11 -1.47
CA PHE A 349 7.64 -15.80 -0.23
C PHE A 349 9.08 -15.36 -0.53
N SER A 350 9.82 -16.16 -1.32
CA SER A 350 11.22 -15.88 -1.65
C SER A 350 11.36 -14.58 -2.43
N TYR A 351 10.44 -14.32 -3.38
CA TYR A 351 10.41 -13.09 -4.16
C TYR A 351 10.22 -11.86 -3.26
N TRP A 352 9.21 -11.87 -2.38
CA TRP A 352 8.97 -10.74 -1.50
C TRP A 352 10.09 -10.55 -0.49
N LEU A 353 10.66 -11.62 0.05
CA LEU A 353 11.81 -11.55 0.95
C LEU A 353 13.01 -10.85 0.29
N ALA A 354 13.31 -11.19 -0.97
CA ALA A 354 14.38 -10.54 -1.73
C ALA A 354 14.07 -9.05 -2.00
N GLN A 355 12.83 -8.69 -2.37
CA GLN A 355 12.45 -7.30 -2.62
C GLN A 355 12.51 -6.43 -1.36
N ILE A 356 12.05 -6.94 -0.22
CA ILE A 356 12.13 -6.24 1.07
C ILE A 356 13.59 -6.12 1.51
N GLY A 357 14.42 -7.14 1.27
CA GLY A 357 15.86 -7.08 1.51
C GLY A 357 16.53 -5.91 0.77
N ARG A 358 16.21 -5.73 -0.52
CA ARG A 358 16.68 -4.57 -1.30
C ARG A 358 16.17 -3.25 -0.74
N ALA A 359 14.86 -3.14 -0.51
CA ALA A 359 14.24 -1.90 -0.03
C ALA A 359 14.75 -1.47 1.36
N THR A 360 14.95 -2.41 2.28
CA THR A 360 15.53 -2.13 3.60
C THR A 360 17.01 -1.76 3.51
N ALA A 361 17.76 -2.29 2.55
CA ALA A 361 19.14 -1.85 2.28
C ALA A 361 19.18 -0.41 1.76
N THR A 362 18.29 -0.06 0.80
CA THR A 362 18.14 1.32 0.30
C THR A 362 17.79 2.29 1.44
N LEU A 363 16.81 1.94 2.29
CA LEU A 363 16.42 2.74 3.45
C LEU A 363 17.57 2.89 4.46
N GLY A 364 18.37 1.84 4.68
CA GLY A 364 19.53 1.91 5.57
C GLY A 364 20.67 2.78 5.03
N ALA A 365 20.77 2.95 3.71
CA ALA A 365 21.83 3.71 3.06
C ALA A 365 21.44 5.17 2.70
N CYS A 366 20.16 5.52 2.74
CA CYS A 366 19.67 6.81 2.22
C CYS A 366 20.08 8.04 3.05
N GLY A 367 20.40 7.86 4.33
CA GLY A 367 20.76 8.96 5.24
C GLY A 367 19.60 9.93 5.55
N GLU A 368 18.35 9.51 5.32
CA GLU A 368 17.14 10.29 5.59
C GLU A 368 16.31 9.75 6.77
N LEU A 369 16.72 8.65 7.39
CA LEU A 369 16.06 8.10 8.57
C LEU A 369 16.45 8.87 9.83
N THR A 370 15.52 8.95 10.79
CA THR A 370 15.84 9.36 12.16
C THR A 370 16.47 8.17 12.92
N VAL A 371 17.01 8.40 14.12
CA VAL A 371 17.48 7.31 15.00
C VAL A 371 16.37 6.28 15.28
N ALA A 372 15.11 6.73 15.40
CA ALA A 372 13.97 5.83 15.54
C ALA A 372 13.71 5.05 14.24
N GLY A 373 13.80 5.71 13.09
CA GLY A 373 13.71 5.07 11.77
C GLY A 373 14.75 3.98 11.55
N GLU A 374 16.02 4.26 11.85
CA GLU A 374 17.11 3.28 11.74
C GLU A 374 16.83 2.03 12.60
N ARG A 375 16.37 2.21 13.84
CA ARG A 375 15.96 1.09 14.71
C ARG A 375 14.77 0.32 14.13
N PHE A 376 13.78 1.04 13.60
CA PHE A 376 12.59 0.42 13.00
C PHE A 376 12.96 -0.44 11.77
N ILE A 377 13.85 0.05 10.91
CA ILE A 377 14.41 -0.75 9.81
C ILE A 377 15.25 -1.92 10.34
N GLY A 378 16.00 -1.72 11.43
CA GLY A 378 16.73 -2.78 12.11
C GLY A 378 15.86 -3.98 12.46
N TYR A 379 14.70 -3.73 13.11
CA TYR A 379 13.76 -4.80 13.43
C TYR A 379 13.20 -5.51 12.19
N MET A 380 12.86 -4.78 11.12
CA MET A 380 12.45 -5.42 9.86
C MET A 380 13.55 -6.31 9.29
N ARG A 381 14.81 -5.86 9.36
CA ARG A 381 15.98 -6.62 8.87
C ARG A 381 16.24 -7.88 9.71
N GLU A 382 16.04 -7.80 11.02
CA GLU A 382 16.11 -8.97 11.91
C GLU A 382 15.00 -9.97 11.59
N THR A 383 13.76 -9.51 11.39
CA THR A 383 12.64 -10.36 10.99
C THR A 383 12.90 -11.09 9.68
N ILE A 384 13.29 -10.38 8.61
CA ILE A 384 13.56 -11.03 7.31
C ILE A 384 14.74 -12.00 7.40
N ALA A 385 15.77 -11.69 8.20
CA ALA A 385 16.90 -12.59 8.40
C ALA A 385 16.45 -13.88 9.10
N GLN A 386 15.62 -13.79 10.13
CA GLN A 386 15.06 -14.95 10.81
C GLN A 386 14.21 -15.81 9.86
N TRP A 387 13.38 -15.19 9.03
CA TRP A 387 12.55 -15.93 8.06
C TRP A 387 13.36 -16.58 6.95
N ALA A 388 14.47 -15.97 6.54
CA ALA A 388 15.38 -16.55 5.55
C ALA A 388 16.00 -17.88 6.00
N TYR A 389 16.23 -18.06 7.31
CA TYR A 389 16.74 -19.31 7.87
C TYR A 389 15.67 -20.37 8.16
N GLU A 390 14.40 -20.04 7.93
CA GLU A 390 13.29 -20.92 8.28
C GLU A 390 13.12 -22.08 7.31
N PHE A 391 13.46 -21.86 6.04
CA PHE A 391 13.37 -22.86 4.99
C PHE A 391 14.75 -23.14 4.40
N GLU A 392 14.99 -24.39 4.03
CA GLU A 392 16.21 -24.79 3.33
C GLU A 392 16.28 -24.14 1.94
N PRO A 393 17.49 -23.81 1.45
CA PRO A 393 17.68 -23.34 0.08
C PRO A 393 17.06 -24.28 -0.95
N SER A 394 16.48 -23.72 -2.01
CA SER A 394 15.72 -24.44 -3.02
C SER A 394 16.22 -24.18 -4.43
N ASP A 395 15.88 -25.09 -5.34
CA ASP A 395 16.07 -24.94 -6.79
C ASP A 395 15.46 -23.65 -7.36
N ILE A 396 14.49 -23.02 -6.68
CA ILE A 396 13.88 -21.77 -7.14
C ILE A 396 14.71 -20.51 -6.84
N ASP A 397 15.62 -20.55 -5.87
CA ASP A 397 16.22 -19.34 -5.28
C ASP A 397 16.95 -18.50 -6.34
N SER A 398 17.72 -19.18 -7.18
CA SER A 398 18.42 -18.53 -8.29
C SER A 398 17.48 -17.91 -9.32
N GLY A 399 16.32 -18.52 -9.58
CA GLY A 399 15.32 -17.96 -10.49
C GLY A 399 14.59 -16.76 -9.87
N VAL A 400 14.38 -16.76 -8.56
CA VAL A 400 13.86 -15.60 -7.84
C VAL A 400 14.87 -14.44 -7.86
N GLU A 401 16.16 -14.72 -7.70
CA GLU A 401 17.22 -13.73 -7.86
C GLU A 401 17.17 -13.08 -9.26
N ASP A 402 17.12 -13.91 -10.32
CA ASP A 402 16.96 -13.44 -11.70
C ASP A 402 15.70 -12.58 -11.90
N LEU A 403 14.57 -12.95 -11.29
CA LEU A 403 13.33 -12.18 -11.34
C LEU A 403 13.49 -10.79 -10.71
N THR A 404 14.14 -10.72 -9.54
CA THR A 404 14.39 -9.43 -8.86
C THR A 404 15.40 -8.56 -9.61
N ASP A 405 16.46 -9.14 -10.16
CA ASP A 405 17.47 -8.38 -10.91
C ASP A 405 16.97 -7.89 -12.26
N SER A 406 16.15 -8.69 -12.96
CA SER A 406 15.45 -8.23 -14.17
C SER A 406 14.72 -6.92 -13.92
N SER A 407 13.94 -6.89 -12.84
CA SER A 407 13.15 -5.73 -12.43
C SER A 407 14.03 -4.54 -12.02
N ALA A 408 15.12 -4.81 -11.30
CA ALA A 408 16.08 -3.79 -10.88
C ALA A 408 16.81 -3.14 -12.07
N VAL A 409 17.27 -3.94 -13.05
CA VAL A 409 17.93 -3.44 -14.26
C VAL A 409 16.99 -2.56 -15.07
N ILE A 410 15.75 -2.99 -15.28
CA ILE A 410 14.73 -2.22 -16.01
C ILE A 410 14.41 -0.92 -15.29
N TRP A 411 14.21 -0.97 -13.97
CA TRP A 411 13.97 0.23 -13.19
C TRP A 411 15.12 1.22 -13.37
N ARG A 412 16.37 0.73 -13.33
CA ARG A 412 17.55 1.56 -13.47
C ARG A 412 17.67 2.18 -14.86
N LEU A 413 17.43 1.41 -15.92
CA LEU A 413 17.40 1.88 -17.32
C LEU A 413 16.38 2.98 -17.58
N ARG A 414 15.26 2.98 -16.83
CA ARG A 414 14.16 3.95 -16.97
C ARG A 414 14.34 5.20 -16.11
N ASN A 415 15.00 5.06 -14.96
CA ASN A 415 15.05 6.12 -13.94
C ASN A 415 16.41 6.80 -13.82
N TRP A 416 17.49 6.18 -14.29
CA TRP A 416 18.82 6.78 -14.29
C TRP A 416 19.30 7.06 -15.70
N GLN A 417 20.05 8.16 -15.81
CA GLN A 417 20.78 8.53 -17.00
C GLN A 417 22.24 8.83 -16.63
N PRO A 418 23.20 8.49 -17.50
CA PRO A 418 24.58 8.90 -17.32
C PRO A 418 24.71 10.43 -17.43
N GLU A 419 25.84 10.96 -16.95
CA GLU A 419 26.18 12.36 -17.18
C GLU A 419 26.22 12.64 -18.71
N PRO A 420 25.63 13.73 -19.21
CA PRO A 420 25.42 13.97 -20.65
C PRO A 420 26.63 13.78 -21.58
N ASP A 421 27.86 14.12 -21.14
CA ASP A 421 29.07 14.03 -21.95
C ASP A 421 29.89 12.76 -21.68
N GLU A 422 29.57 12.06 -20.59
CA GLU A 422 30.26 10.84 -20.18
C GLU A 422 30.23 9.71 -21.23
N PRO A 423 29.09 9.37 -21.87
CA PRO A 423 29.05 8.33 -22.89
C PRO A 423 30.01 8.60 -24.06
N ARG A 424 30.06 9.83 -24.58
CA ARG A 424 30.97 10.21 -25.68
C ARG A 424 32.44 10.13 -25.25
N ARG A 425 32.74 10.56 -24.02
CA ARG A 425 34.09 10.47 -23.44
C ARG A 425 34.54 9.01 -23.33
N LEU A 426 33.69 8.14 -22.77
CA LEU A 426 34.00 6.73 -22.60
C LEU A 426 34.11 6.00 -23.94
N ALA A 427 33.25 6.32 -24.90
CA ALA A 427 33.31 5.80 -26.26
C ALA A 427 34.65 6.09 -26.95
N ALA A 428 35.18 7.31 -26.80
CA ALA A 428 36.49 7.67 -27.35
C ALA A 428 37.63 6.86 -26.72
N LEU A 429 37.60 6.68 -25.39
CA LEU A 429 38.60 5.90 -24.66
C LEU A 429 38.55 4.41 -25.01
N TYR A 430 37.35 3.85 -25.14
CA TYR A 430 37.15 2.47 -25.54
C TYR A 430 37.72 2.20 -26.93
N ARG A 431 37.42 3.05 -27.91
CA ARG A 431 37.98 2.93 -29.28
C ARG A 431 39.50 3.09 -29.33
N ALA A 432 40.07 3.87 -28.42
CA ALA A 432 41.52 4.05 -28.29
C ALA A 432 42.21 2.88 -27.57
N GLY A 433 41.47 1.88 -27.08
CA GLY A 433 42.03 0.76 -26.30
C GLY A 433 42.54 1.18 -24.92
N ALA A 434 42.09 2.31 -24.39
CA ALA A 434 42.50 2.81 -23.09
C ALA A 434 41.79 2.03 -21.96
N ALA A 435 42.38 2.05 -20.75
CA ALA A 435 41.72 1.48 -19.57
C ALA A 435 40.49 2.31 -19.15
N CYS A 436 39.48 1.64 -18.57
CA CYS A 436 38.28 2.30 -18.07
C CYS A 436 38.60 3.30 -16.95
N PRO A 437 38.27 4.59 -17.13
CA PRO A 437 38.54 5.63 -16.14
C PRO A 437 37.56 5.56 -14.96
N ALA A 438 37.73 6.44 -13.97
CA ALA A 438 36.66 6.68 -13.01
C ALA A 438 35.37 7.13 -13.74
N LEU A 439 34.25 6.64 -13.23
CA LEU A 439 32.91 6.90 -13.77
C LEU A 439 32.25 8.01 -12.95
N ALA A 440 31.53 8.90 -13.62
CA ALA A 440 30.69 9.89 -12.98
C ALA A 440 29.45 9.21 -12.37
N ALA A 441 28.91 9.87 -11.35
CA ALA A 441 27.65 9.46 -10.73
C ALA A 441 26.50 9.73 -11.70
N PRO A 442 25.52 8.81 -11.83
CA PRO A 442 24.35 9.04 -12.66
C PRO A 442 23.41 10.08 -12.03
N SER A 443 22.53 10.65 -12.85
CA SER A 443 21.45 11.52 -12.40
C SER A 443 20.09 10.93 -12.75
N LEU A 444 19.05 11.32 -12.00
CA LEU A 444 17.70 10.83 -12.27
C LEU A 444 17.16 11.38 -13.59
N SER A 445 16.56 10.50 -14.37
CA SER A 445 15.84 10.85 -15.59
C SER A 445 14.58 11.64 -15.25
N THR A 446 14.30 12.68 -16.03
CA THR A 446 13.03 13.42 -15.95
C THR A 446 11.93 12.64 -16.66
N GLY A 447 10.74 12.53 -16.04
CA GLY A 447 9.56 11.96 -16.72
C GLY A 447 9.37 10.45 -16.57
N ALA A 448 9.89 9.85 -15.49
CA ALA A 448 9.60 8.46 -15.16
C ALA A 448 8.08 8.20 -15.10
N PRO A 449 7.57 7.12 -15.72
CA PRO A 449 6.15 6.80 -15.69
C PRO A 449 5.70 6.56 -14.25
N SER A 450 4.71 7.30 -13.78
CA SER A 450 4.10 7.07 -12.47
C SER A 450 3.24 5.82 -12.51
N GLY A 451 3.45 4.89 -11.59
CA GLY A 451 2.57 3.75 -11.42
C GLY A 451 3.25 2.51 -10.87
N PRO A 452 2.50 1.40 -10.73
CA PRO A 452 3.07 0.09 -10.43
C PRO A 452 4.15 -0.29 -11.44
N ALA A 453 5.19 -0.98 -10.97
CA ALA A 453 6.17 -1.57 -11.88
C ALA A 453 5.48 -2.62 -12.76
N LYS A 454 5.69 -2.55 -14.07
CA LYS A 454 5.27 -3.60 -14.99
C LYS A 454 6.43 -4.58 -15.17
N PRO A 455 6.28 -5.87 -14.84
CA PRO A 455 7.33 -6.84 -15.08
C PRO A 455 7.60 -6.95 -16.59
N SER A 456 8.86 -7.21 -16.96
CA SER A 456 9.22 -7.57 -18.34
C SER A 456 8.56 -8.86 -18.78
N ALA A 457 8.57 -9.10 -20.10
CA ALA A 457 8.14 -10.39 -20.64
C ALA A 457 8.91 -11.56 -19.98
N LEU A 458 10.24 -11.43 -19.87
CA LEU A 458 11.10 -12.42 -19.21
C LEU A 458 10.73 -12.61 -17.73
N ALA A 459 10.58 -11.53 -16.96
CA ALA A 459 10.22 -11.61 -15.55
C ALA A 459 8.88 -12.33 -15.32
N ARG A 460 7.88 -12.03 -16.16
CA ARG A 460 6.58 -12.73 -16.11
C ARG A 460 6.73 -14.21 -16.43
N MET A 461 7.43 -14.55 -17.52
CA MET A 461 7.66 -15.94 -17.92
C MET A 461 8.44 -16.72 -16.87
N LEU A 462 9.43 -16.09 -16.23
CA LEU A 462 10.23 -16.69 -15.17
C LEU A 462 9.38 -16.99 -13.94
N ARG A 463 8.55 -16.04 -13.49
CA ARG A 463 7.63 -16.25 -12.38
C ARG A 463 6.63 -17.38 -12.67
N GLU A 464 6.04 -17.39 -13.86
CA GLU A 464 5.13 -18.46 -14.31
C GLU A 464 5.85 -19.82 -14.32
N HIS A 465 7.06 -19.90 -14.85
CA HIS A 465 7.84 -21.14 -14.91
C HIS A 465 8.27 -21.65 -13.53
N LEU A 466 8.63 -20.75 -12.60
CA LEU A 466 8.98 -21.13 -11.23
C LEU A 466 7.78 -21.71 -10.47
N CYS A 467 6.59 -21.14 -10.66
CA CYS A 467 5.35 -21.64 -10.06
C CYS A 467 4.88 -22.95 -10.71
N GLU A 468 4.90 -23.00 -12.05
CA GLU A 468 4.32 -24.08 -12.85
C GLU A 468 5.31 -24.57 -13.92
N PRO A 469 6.38 -25.28 -13.54
CA PRO A 469 7.47 -25.65 -14.45
C PRO A 469 7.05 -26.61 -15.58
N ALA A 470 5.93 -27.31 -15.42
CA ALA A 470 5.37 -28.20 -16.42
C ALA A 470 4.67 -27.46 -17.58
N ASN A 471 4.34 -26.18 -17.41
CA ASN A 471 3.64 -25.41 -18.43
C ASN A 471 4.57 -25.10 -19.63
N PRO A 472 4.05 -25.16 -20.87
CA PRO A 472 4.83 -24.85 -22.05
C PRO A 472 5.25 -23.37 -22.05
N VAL A 473 6.54 -23.12 -22.23
CA VAL A 473 7.10 -21.77 -22.31
C VAL A 473 6.93 -21.22 -23.73
N GLN A 474 6.27 -20.08 -23.85
CA GLN A 474 6.02 -19.37 -25.10
C GLN A 474 6.45 -17.90 -24.98
N GLY A 475 7.04 -17.33 -26.03
CA GLY A 475 7.56 -15.96 -26.02
C GLY A 475 8.61 -15.73 -27.10
N LYS A 476 9.41 -14.67 -26.96
CA LYS A 476 10.57 -14.43 -27.83
C LYS A 476 11.61 -15.53 -27.64
N GLN A 477 12.35 -15.85 -28.71
CA GLN A 477 13.36 -16.91 -28.67
C GLN A 477 14.46 -16.66 -27.62
N SER A 478 14.84 -15.40 -27.42
CA SER A 478 15.81 -14.99 -26.39
C SER A 478 15.33 -15.34 -24.97
N ASP A 479 14.09 -14.98 -24.62
CA ASP A 479 13.47 -15.31 -23.34
C ASP A 479 13.24 -16.82 -23.18
N VAL A 480 12.71 -17.49 -24.21
CA VAL A 480 12.43 -18.95 -24.18
C VAL A 480 13.70 -19.75 -23.94
N SER A 481 14.82 -19.36 -24.56
CA SER A 481 16.10 -20.04 -24.40
C SER A 481 16.67 -19.85 -22.99
N PHE A 482 16.50 -18.65 -22.41
CA PHE A 482 16.86 -18.38 -21.02
C PHE A 482 16.12 -19.31 -20.06
N ILE A 483 14.78 -19.37 -20.16
CA ILE A 483 13.94 -20.19 -19.27
C ILE A 483 14.25 -21.69 -19.40
N ARG A 484 14.63 -22.16 -20.60
CA ARG A 484 15.03 -23.55 -20.85
C ARG A 484 16.46 -23.88 -20.40
N GLY A 485 17.22 -22.90 -19.90
CA GLY A 485 18.61 -23.07 -19.47
C GLY A 485 19.64 -23.07 -20.59
N ASP A 486 19.26 -22.77 -21.84
CA ASP A 486 20.21 -22.58 -22.95
C ASP A 486 20.67 -21.11 -22.97
N HIS A 487 21.43 -20.74 -21.93
CA HIS A 487 21.81 -19.34 -21.74
C HIS A 487 22.82 -18.88 -22.80
N ARG A 488 23.66 -19.77 -23.37
CA ARG A 488 24.53 -19.42 -24.50
C ARG A 488 23.75 -18.98 -25.73
N HIS A 489 22.70 -19.73 -26.10
CA HIS A 489 21.83 -19.32 -27.20
C HIS A 489 21.06 -18.04 -26.84
N SER A 490 20.60 -17.92 -25.59
CA SER A 490 19.94 -16.73 -25.09
C SER A 490 20.81 -15.47 -25.20
N ILE A 491 22.10 -15.54 -24.86
CA ILE A 491 23.06 -14.42 -25.04
C ILE A 491 23.14 -14.00 -26.50
N SER A 492 23.26 -14.96 -27.43
CA SER A 492 23.29 -14.64 -28.86
C SER A 492 22.01 -13.95 -29.31
N ALA A 493 20.86 -14.48 -28.91
CA ALA A 493 19.56 -13.93 -29.27
C ALA A 493 19.33 -12.53 -28.68
N TYR A 494 19.73 -12.25 -27.43
CA TYR A 494 19.65 -10.89 -26.88
C TYR A 494 20.61 -9.91 -27.57
N ARG A 495 21.80 -10.35 -27.99
CA ARG A 495 22.69 -9.51 -28.79
C ARG A 495 22.05 -9.13 -30.13
N ASP A 496 21.39 -10.08 -30.78
CA ASP A 496 20.67 -9.84 -32.04
C ASP A 496 19.47 -8.88 -31.84
N ASP A 497 18.72 -9.06 -30.74
CA ASP A 497 17.65 -8.15 -30.33
C ASP A 497 18.18 -6.72 -30.13
N LEU A 498 19.34 -6.55 -29.47
CA LEU A 498 19.96 -5.25 -29.22
C LEU A 498 20.63 -4.61 -30.44
N ALA A 499 21.13 -5.43 -31.37
CA ALA A 499 21.61 -4.96 -32.66
C ALA A 499 20.45 -4.40 -33.51
N THR A 500 19.25 -4.98 -33.36
CA THR A 500 18.02 -4.52 -34.02
C THR A 500 17.43 -3.29 -33.32
N ASP A 501 17.34 -3.33 -31.98
CA ASP A 501 16.81 -2.26 -31.15
C ASP A 501 17.62 -2.10 -29.86
N SER A 502 18.61 -1.20 -29.90
CA SER A 502 19.43 -0.85 -28.72
C SER A 502 18.65 -0.14 -27.61
N ALA A 503 17.39 0.23 -27.83
CA ALA A 503 16.49 0.80 -26.83
C ALA A 503 15.61 -0.22 -26.10
N ASN A 504 15.69 -1.49 -26.47
CA ASN A 504 14.95 -2.56 -25.83
C ASN A 504 15.47 -2.85 -24.40
N ASP A 505 14.80 -2.27 -23.39
CA ASP A 505 15.13 -2.47 -21.97
C ASP A 505 15.10 -3.95 -21.55
N ASP A 506 14.13 -4.72 -22.06
CA ASP A 506 13.95 -6.14 -21.72
C ASP A 506 15.14 -6.97 -22.22
N ALA A 507 15.69 -6.65 -23.40
CA ALA A 507 16.85 -7.34 -23.94
C ALA A 507 18.14 -7.03 -23.17
N TRP A 508 18.32 -5.80 -22.67
CA TRP A 508 19.44 -5.46 -21.78
C TRP A 508 19.38 -6.22 -20.46
N ALA A 509 18.18 -6.29 -19.86
CA ALA A 509 17.96 -7.06 -18.64
C ALA A 509 18.21 -8.56 -18.88
N GLY A 510 17.63 -9.12 -19.93
CA GLY A 510 17.81 -10.53 -20.29
C GLY A 510 19.27 -10.90 -20.57
N LEU A 511 20.02 -10.05 -21.28
CA LEU A 511 21.44 -10.24 -21.54
C LEU A 511 22.25 -10.29 -20.24
N ALA A 512 21.98 -9.38 -19.30
CA ALA A 512 22.66 -9.33 -18.00
C ALA A 512 22.48 -10.64 -17.21
N LEU A 513 21.26 -11.17 -17.20
CA LEU A 513 20.93 -12.41 -16.51
C LEU A 513 21.56 -13.63 -17.21
N ALA A 514 21.48 -13.69 -18.54
CA ALA A 514 22.03 -14.80 -19.31
C ALA A 514 23.56 -14.89 -19.15
N LEU A 515 24.26 -13.74 -19.14
CA LEU A 515 25.69 -13.67 -18.86
C LEU A 515 26.03 -14.15 -17.45
N ARG A 516 25.24 -13.77 -16.44
CA ARG A 516 25.44 -14.25 -15.07
C ARG A 516 25.34 -15.77 -14.99
N ARG A 517 24.34 -16.36 -15.66
CA ARG A 517 24.11 -17.81 -15.67
C ARG A 517 25.18 -18.60 -16.42
N GLU A 518 25.80 -18.02 -17.45
CA GLU A 518 26.96 -18.63 -18.13
C GLU A 518 28.29 -18.43 -17.39
N GLY A 519 28.31 -17.67 -16.28
CA GLY A 519 29.54 -17.40 -15.51
C GLY A 519 30.36 -16.20 -15.99
N GLU A 520 29.82 -15.37 -16.88
CA GLU A 520 30.46 -14.14 -17.39
C GLU A 520 30.27 -12.98 -16.41
N HIS A 521 30.82 -13.14 -15.19
CA HIS A 521 30.53 -12.28 -14.03
C HIS A 521 30.89 -10.80 -14.23
N ASP A 522 31.98 -10.50 -14.93
CA ASP A 522 32.40 -9.12 -15.15
C ASP A 522 31.38 -8.35 -15.99
N ALA A 523 30.98 -8.92 -17.13
CA ALA A 523 29.99 -8.33 -18.02
C ALA A 523 28.62 -8.22 -17.34
N ALA A 524 28.18 -9.29 -16.68
CA ALA A 524 26.91 -9.31 -15.95
C ALA A 524 26.88 -8.23 -14.86
N SER A 525 27.95 -8.10 -14.07
CA SER A 525 28.01 -7.13 -12.98
C SER A 525 27.94 -5.68 -13.48
N ALA A 526 28.57 -5.37 -14.61
CA ALA A 526 28.48 -4.04 -15.23
C ALA A 526 27.06 -3.74 -15.72
N LEU A 527 26.42 -4.71 -16.37
CA LEU A 527 25.05 -4.59 -16.87
C LEU A 527 24.00 -4.55 -15.75
N ILE A 528 24.25 -5.17 -14.60
CA ILE A 528 23.36 -5.06 -13.44
C ILE A 528 23.57 -3.72 -12.73
N ALA A 529 24.81 -3.28 -12.56
CA ALA A 529 25.14 -2.11 -11.75
C ALA A 529 24.98 -0.77 -12.48
N ARG A 530 25.30 -0.70 -13.78
CA ARG A 530 25.24 0.54 -14.59
C ARG A 530 24.67 0.29 -16.01
N PRO A 531 23.52 -0.40 -16.16
CA PRO A 531 22.93 -0.69 -17.48
C PRO A 531 22.67 0.58 -18.30
N GLU A 532 22.30 1.69 -17.65
CA GLU A 532 22.07 2.99 -18.29
C GLU A 532 23.33 3.51 -18.99
N LEU A 533 24.50 3.29 -18.39
CA LEU A 533 25.79 3.73 -18.92
C LEU A 533 26.25 2.79 -20.03
N VAL A 534 26.15 1.47 -19.83
CA VAL A 534 26.52 0.48 -20.85
C VAL A 534 25.72 0.73 -22.12
N ARG A 535 24.39 0.89 -22.01
CA ARG A 535 23.50 1.20 -23.14
C ARG A 535 23.87 2.51 -23.83
N ALA A 536 24.15 3.57 -23.06
CA ALA A 536 24.50 4.86 -23.63
C ALA A 536 25.83 4.83 -24.39
N VAL A 537 26.87 4.20 -23.83
CA VAL A 537 28.17 4.04 -24.50
C VAL A 537 28.03 3.12 -25.71
N PHE A 538 27.24 2.04 -25.60
CA PHE A 538 26.97 1.13 -26.72
C PHE A 538 26.36 1.86 -27.92
N ARG A 539 25.42 2.79 -27.69
CA ARG A 539 24.84 3.62 -28.77
C ARG A 539 25.86 4.53 -29.43
N GLU A 540 26.90 4.95 -28.71
CA GLU A 540 27.98 5.74 -29.27
C GLU A 540 28.96 4.88 -30.10
N VAL A 541 29.30 3.67 -29.66
CA VAL A 541 30.37 2.84 -30.28
C VAL A 541 29.89 1.72 -31.21
N GLY A 542 28.70 1.17 -31.00
CA GLY A 542 28.19 -0.04 -31.65
C GLY A 542 28.98 -1.30 -31.26
N GLY A 543 28.91 -2.34 -32.08
CA GLY A 543 29.72 -3.56 -31.91
C GLY A 543 29.14 -4.57 -30.91
N ASP A 544 30.00 -5.17 -30.09
CA ASP A 544 29.60 -6.18 -29.09
C ASP A 544 29.31 -5.52 -27.72
N PRO A 545 28.06 -5.56 -27.23
CA PRO A 545 27.72 -4.99 -25.92
C PRO A 545 28.41 -5.70 -24.75
N VAL A 546 28.82 -6.96 -24.90
CA VAL A 546 29.45 -7.73 -23.82
C VAL A 546 30.91 -7.33 -23.63
N ALA A 547 31.67 -7.18 -24.71
CA ALA A 547 33.04 -6.66 -24.65
C ALA A 547 33.09 -5.27 -23.97
N LEU A 548 32.11 -4.41 -24.28
CA LEU A 548 31.98 -3.11 -23.63
C LEU A 548 31.66 -3.23 -22.13
N ALA A 549 30.75 -4.14 -21.75
CA ALA A 549 30.40 -4.37 -20.36
C ALA A 549 31.60 -4.88 -19.54
N VAL A 550 32.39 -5.82 -20.08
CA VAL A 550 33.65 -6.28 -19.46
C VAL A 550 34.60 -5.10 -19.23
N TRP A 551 34.77 -4.24 -20.23
CA TRP A 551 35.63 -3.07 -20.10
C TRP A 551 35.19 -2.10 -19.00
N LEU A 552 33.87 -1.89 -18.81
CA LEU A 552 33.32 -1.02 -17.77
C LEU A 552 33.32 -1.64 -16.36
N SER A 553 33.29 -2.96 -16.25
CA SER A 553 33.07 -3.70 -14.99
C SER A 553 33.97 -3.30 -13.81
N PRO A 554 35.28 -3.07 -13.98
CA PRO A 554 36.18 -2.74 -12.87
C PRO A 554 35.80 -1.45 -12.12
N LYS A 555 34.99 -0.58 -12.73
CA LYS A 555 34.58 0.71 -12.17
C LYS A 555 33.06 0.84 -12.00
N ALA A 556 32.27 0.08 -12.75
CA ALA A 556 30.81 0.10 -12.68
C ALA A 556 30.26 -0.53 -11.38
N THR A 557 31.00 -1.43 -10.73
CA THR A 557 30.53 -2.24 -9.60
C THR A 557 30.66 -1.59 -8.22
N VAL A 558 31.27 -0.39 -8.13
CA VAL A 558 31.56 0.34 -6.88
C VAL A 558 30.38 1.24 -6.46
N ASP A 559 29.45 1.53 -7.35
CA ASP A 559 28.34 2.49 -7.14
C ASP A 559 27.10 1.85 -6.47
N ARG A 560 27.32 1.04 -5.41
CA ARG A 560 26.27 0.24 -4.74
C ARG A 560 25.36 1.04 -3.80
N CYS A 561 25.62 2.34 -3.59
CA CYS A 561 24.91 3.12 -2.58
C CYS A 561 23.61 3.80 -3.08
N ARG A 562 23.16 3.51 -4.30
CA ARG A 562 21.91 4.07 -4.87
C ARG A 562 21.09 3.02 -5.64
N SER A 563 21.11 1.78 -5.16
CA SER A 563 20.10 0.78 -5.52
C SER A 563 18.87 0.96 -4.66
#